data_AF-A0A2E9NFF0-F1
#
_entry.id   AF-A0A2E9NFF0-F1
#
_cell.length_a   1.000
_cell.length_b   1.000
_cell.length_c   1.000
_cell.angle_alpha   90.00
_cell.angle_beta   90.00
_cell.angle_gamma   90.00
#
_symmetry.space_group_name_H-M   'P 1'
#
loop_
_entity.id
_entity.type
_entity.pdbx_description
1 polymer ?
#
loop_
_entity_poly.entity_id
_entity_poly.type
_entity_poly.pdbx_seq_one_letter_code
_entity_poly.pdbx_strand_id
1 'polypeptide(L)'
;MSFYGGIDRGELRFFEGIDGEGRTYWSGCAWQLGTARFWEVLAEDTCNAGSYRLGATLREELAACIVGGFGATWNHVQPFIDRLRSEGLLVDGRATTQDDIYRALVEPVVVDGRAVRYRFPAQRSERLANAFSAIDGVDVERMSDLQLRNFLLTVRGVGLKTASWVVRNLRASDQVAIIDVHIARAGVVAGVFDAEWRVARDYLRFERAFLAWSQHARVEAPKLDATIWAVLSGRNSSSQDILGVETFSSNELLPVWPVLDEAG
;
A
#
# COMPACT_ATOMS: atom_id res chain seq x y z
N MET A 1 8.26 48.90 -9.67
CA MET A 1 8.64 47.49 -9.90
C MET A 1 7.92 46.67 -8.85
N SER A 2 6.76 46.11 -9.21
CA SER A 2 5.89 45.41 -8.26
C SER A 2 6.37 43.97 -8.09
N PHE A 3 6.92 43.63 -6.93
CA PHE A 3 7.17 42.24 -6.55
C PHE A 3 5.84 41.57 -6.15
N TYR A 4 4.95 41.35 -7.12
CA TYR A 4 3.95 40.29 -6.95
C TYR A 4 4.66 38.98 -7.29
N GLY A 5 5.44 38.48 -6.33
CA GLY A 5 5.93 37.11 -6.36
C GLY A 5 4.75 36.17 -6.20
N GLY A 6 4.11 35.81 -7.31
CA GLY A 6 3.12 34.74 -7.32
C GLY A 6 3.79 33.48 -6.77
N ILE A 7 3.15 32.85 -5.79
CA ILE A 7 3.60 31.56 -5.27
C ILE A 7 3.44 30.54 -6.41
N ASP A 8 4.55 29.92 -6.81
CA ASP A 8 4.54 28.87 -7.83
C ASP A 8 3.83 27.63 -7.30
N ARG A 9 2.68 27.30 -7.90
CA ARG A 9 1.84 26.15 -7.55
C ARG A 9 2.14 24.94 -8.44
N GLY A 10 3.10 25.04 -9.35
CA GLY A 10 3.38 24.01 -10.35
C GLY A 10 2.28 23.87 -11.39
N GLU A 11 2.10 22.65 -11.91
CA GLU A 11 1.15 22.32 -12.96
C GLU A 11 -0.23 22.01 -12.39
N LEU A 12 -1.29 22.56 -12.99
CA LEU A 12 -2.66 22.12 -12.69
C LEU A 12 -2.95 20.83 -13.46
N ARG A 13 -3.21 19.75 -12.74
CA ARG A 13 -3.50 18.41 -13.30
C ARG A 13 -4.93 18.01 -13.01
N PHE A 14 -5.47 17.14 -13.85
CA PHE A 14 -6.85 16.66 -13.77
C PHE A 14 -6.91 15.16 -13.98
N PHE A 15 -7.77 14.46 -13.24
CA PHE A 15 -8.14 13.09 -13.55
C PHE A 15 -9.64 12.87 -13.38
N GLU A 16 -10.18 11.91 -14.13
CA GLU A 16 -11.55 11.46 -14.00
C GLU A 16 -11.67 10.43 -12.85
N GLY A 17 -12.64 10.64 -11.96
CA GLY A 17 -12.97 9.72 -10.87
C GLY A 17 -13.73 8.49 -11.33
N ILE A 18 -14.08 7.62 -10.38
CA ILE A 18 -14.80 6.36 -10.67
C ILE A 18 -16.31 6.55 -10.85
N ASP A 19 -16.83 7.70 -10.44
CA ASP A 19 -18.23 8.13 -10.43
C ASP A 19 -18.53 9.16 -11.55
N GLY A 20 -17.54 9.44 -12.41
CA GLY A 20 -17.62 10.49 -13.42
C GLY A 20 -17.34 11.89 -12.87
N GLU A 21 -17.11 12.04 -11.56
CA GLU A 21 -16.63 13.29 -10.98
C GLU A 21 -15.12 13.38 -11.17
N GLY A 22 -14.65 14.42 -11.85
CA GLY A 22 -13.23 14.68 -12.02
C GLY A 22 -12.65 15.48 -10.86
N ARG A 23 -11.35 15.34 -10.60
CA ARG A 23 -10.63 16.13 -9.60
C ARG A 23 -9.43 16.81 -10.23
N THR A 24 -9.27 18.10 -9.93
CA THR A 24 -8.06 18.85 -10.22
C THR A 24 -7.16 18.96 -9.01
N TYR A 25 -5.86 19.04 -9.22
CA TYR A 25 -4.88 19.33 -8.17
C TYR A 25 -3.67 20.06 -8.74
N TRP A 26 -3.06 20.92 -7.93
CA TRP A 26 -1.79 21.56 -8.24
C TRP A 26 -0.64 20.59 -7.91
N SER A 27 0.28 20.36 -8.84
CA SER A 27 1.41 19.46 -8.61
C SER A 27 2.36 19.99 -7.54
N GLY A 28 2.42 21.31 -7.35
CA GLY A 28 3.49 21.98 -6.63
C GLY A 28 4.85 21.85 -7.33
N CYS A 29 5.90 22.19 -6.61
CA CYS A 29 7.29 22.16 -7.07
C CYS A 29 8.11 21.17 -6.25
N ALA A 30 9.19 20.63 -6.83
CA ALA A 30 9.99 19.58 -6.20
C ALA A 30 10.60 19.97 -4.83
N TRP A 31 10.83 21.27 -4.59
CA TRP A 31 11.36 21.80 -3.32
C TRP A 31 10.27 22.08 -2.27
N GLN A 32 9.00 21.92 -2.61
CA GLN A 32 7.87 22.11 -1.70
C GLN A 32 7.50 20.76 -1.08
N LEU A 33 7.92 20.53 0.16
CA LEU A 33 7.71 19.27 0.87
C LEU A 33 6.23 18.83 0.83
N GLY A 34 6.01 17.54 0.62
CA GLY A 34 4.68 16.93 0.65
C GLY A 34 3.82 17.15 -0.60
N THR A 35 4.18 18.08 -1.49
CA THR A 35 3.49 18.27 -2.77
C THR A 35 3.62 17.05 -3.68
N ALA A 36 2.74 16.94 -4.69
CA ALA A 36 2.81 15.84 -5.64
C ALA A 36 4.20 15.78 -6.32
N ARG A 37 4.70 16.93 -6.81
CA ARG A 37 5.99 17.00 -7.52
C ARG A 37 7.19 16.63 -6.65
N PHE A 38 7.14 16.91 -5.34
CA PHE A 38 8.17 16.47 -4.40
C PHE A 38 8.31 14.94 -4.39
N TRP A 39 7.19 14.21 -4.28
CA TRP A 39 7.20 12.74 -4.29
C TRP A 39 7.61 12.17 -5.63
N GLU A 40 7.19 12.81 -6.72
CA GLU A 40 7.52 12.40 -8.10
C GLU A 40 9.02 12.40 -8.32
N VAL A 41 9.70 13.51 -8.02
CA VAL A 41 11.17 13.61 -8.16
C VAL A 41 11.87 12.62 -7.25
N LEU A 42 11.40 12.46 -6.01
CA LEU A 42 12.00 11.47 -5.11
C LEU A 42 11.85 10.03 -5.65
N ALA A 43 10.71 9.72 -6.26
CA ALA A 43 10.47 8.42 -6.87
C ALA A 43 11.26 8.24 -8.17
N GLU A 44 11.44 9.29 -8.99
CA GLU A 44 12.33 9.30 -10.16
C GLU A 44 13.76 8.90 -9.75
N ASP A 45 14.30 9.55 -8.71
CA ASP A 45 15.67 9.35 -8.19
C ASP A 45 15.86 8.05 -7.40
N THR A 46 14.78 7.43 -6.94
CA THR A 46 14.86 6.16 -6.21
C THR A 46 15.25 5.03 -7.16
N CYS A 47 16.46 4.50 -7.01
CA CYS A 47 16.84 3.24 -7.66
C CYS A 47 16.14 2.07 -6.96
N ASN A 48 15.15 1.47 -7.61
CA ASN A 48 14.52 0.26 -7.07
C ASN A 48 15.28 -0.98 -7.57
N ALA A 49 16.37 -1.33 -6.88
CA ALA A 49 17.24 -2.44 -7.25
C ALA A 49 16.66 -3.84 -6.89
N GLY A 50 15.45 -3.91 -6.34
CA GLY A 50 14.87 -5.13 -5.77
C GLY A 50 13.45 -5.43 -6.26
N SER A 51 13.01 -6.66 -5.98
CA SER A 51 11.64 -7.11 -6.21
C SER A 51 10.71 -6.62 -5.10
N TYR A 52 9.47 -6.26 -5.44
CA TYR A 52 8.41 -6.01 -4.44
C TYR A 52 7.92 -7.29 -3.76
N ARG A 53 8.30 -8.46 -4.29
CA ARG A 53 7.88 -9.76 -3.77
C ARG A 53 8.41 -9.99 -2.36
N LEU A 54 7.50 -10.44 -1.49
CA LEU A 54 7.81 -10.98 -0.16
C LEU A 54 7.96 -12.51 -0.20
N GLY A 55 7.49 -13.15 -1.28
CA GLY A 55 7.56 -14.59 -1.49
C GLY A 55 7.74 -14.99 -2.96
N ALA A 56 8.02 -16.26 -3.19
CA ALA A 56 8.25 -16.78 -4.55
C ALA A 56 6.95 -17.11 -5.30
N THR A 57 5.88 -17.44 -4.59
CA THR A 57 4.60 -17.92 -5.14
C THR A 57 3.43 -17.08 -4.64
N LEU A 58 2.27 -17.21 -5.28
CA LEU A 58 1.03 -16.60 -4.80
C LEU A 58 0.69 -17.02 -3.36
N ARG A 59 0.92 -18.29 -3.03
CA ARG A 59 0.70 -18.84 -1.69
C ARG A 59 1.59 -18.15 -0.65
N GLU A 60 2.87 -17.91 -0.98
CA GLU A 60 3.77 -17.17 -0.11
C GLU A 60 3.39 -15.68 0.02
N GLU A 61 3.00 -15.02 -1.06
CA GLU A 61 2.54 -13.61 -1.02
C GLU A 61 1.29 -13.45 -0.16
N LEU A 62 0.32 -14.37 -0.29
CA LEU A 62 -0.86 -14.38 0.56
C LEU A 62 -0.50 -14.64 2.02
N ALA A 63 0.46 -15.53 2.28
CA ALA A 63 0.96 -15.76 3.63
C ALA A 63 1.55 -14.48 4.23
N ALA A 64 2.45 -13.82 3.50
CA ALA A 64 3.07 -12.57 3.91
C ALA A 64 2.01 -11.48 4.19
N CYS A 65 1.04 -11.31 3.29
CA CYS A 65 0.01 -10.28 3.43
C CYS A 65 -0.97 -10.57 4.58
N ILE A 66 -1.40 -11.81 4.76
CA ILE A 66 -2.38 -12.19 5.78
C ILE A 66 -1.72 -12.22 7.17
N VAL A 67 -0.51 -12.76 7.32
CA VAL A 67 0.20 -12.78 8.61
C VAL A 67 0.76 -11.41 8.96
N GLY A 68 1.22 -10.64 7.96
CA GLY A 68 1.66 -9.26 8.15
C GLY A 68 0.52 -8.36 8.61
N GLY A 69 -0.60 -8.36 7.89
CA GLY A 69 -1.76 -7.56 8.27
C GLY A 69 -1.46 -6.06 8.39
N PHE A 70 -2.42 -5.30 8.92
CA PHE A 70 -2.31 -3.86 9.07
C PHE A 70 -1.48 -3.51 10.32
N GLY A 71 -0.34 -2.85 10.15
CA GLY A 71 0.46 -2.29 11.23
C GLY A 71 1.50 -3.22 11.88
N ALA A 72 1.74 -4.42 11.34
CA ALA A 72 2.89 -5.22 11.75
C ALA A 72 4.14 -4.85 10.95
N THR A 73 5.25 -4.62 11.64
CA THR A 73 6.56 -4.44 11.01
C THR A 73 7.01 -5.77 10.39
N TRP A 74 7.47 -5.75 9.14
CA TRP A 74 7.93 -6.94 8.43
C TRP A 74 8.94 -7.77 9.24
N ASN A 75 9.89 -7.13 9.92
CA ASN A 75 10.88 -7.79 10.77
C ASN A 75 10.28 -8.65 11.90
N HIS A 76 9.06 -8.33 12.38
CA HIS A 76 8.37 -9.15 13.38
C HIS A 76 7.54 -10.29 12.77
N VAL A 77 7.23 -10.20 11.48
CA VAL A 77 6.35 -11.13 10.76
C VAL A 77 7.17 -12.18 10.03
N GLN A 78 8.27 -11.77 9.42
CA GLN A 78 9.16 -12.59 8.61
C GLN A 78 9.56 -13.90 9.31
N PRO A 79 9.95 -13.93 10.60
CA PRO A 79 10.33 -15.19 11.25
C PRO A 79 9.18 -16.21 11.35
N PHE A 80 7.92 -15.76 11.41
CA PHE A 80 6.76 -16.65 11.36
C PHE A 80 6.49 -17.16 9.94
N ILE A 81 6.69 -16.32 8.91
CA ILE A 81 6.61 -16.76 7.52
C ILE A 81 7.71 -17.79 7.22
N ASP A 82 8.92 -17.55 7.69
CA ASP A 82 10.05 -18.47 7.53
C ASP A 82 9.78 -19.82 8.21
N ARG A 83 9.11 -19.83 9.38
CA ARG A 83 8.63 -21.06 10.03
C ARG A 83 7.66 -21.81 9.12
N LEU A 84 6.61 -21.15 8.63
CA LEU A 84 5.62 -21.75 7.73
C LEU A 84 6.29 -22.32 6.47
N ARG A 85 7.26 -21.60 5.92
CA ARG A 85 8.06 -22.05 4.77
C ARG A 85 8.93 -23.26 5.12
N SER A 86 9.65 -23.25 6.23
CA SER A 86 10.54 -24.35 6.64
C SER A 86 9.79 -25.64 6.95
N GLU A 87 8.55 -25.54 7.42
CA GLU A 87 7.66 -26.68 7.64
C GLU A 87 6.96 -27.15 6.37
N GLY A 88 7.23 -26.49 5.23
CA GLY A 88 6.65 -26.78 3.92
C GLY A 88 5.16 -26.44 3.80
N LEU A 89 4.60 -25.64 4.71
CA LEU A 89 3.16 -25.32 4.73
C LEU A 89 2.75 -24.40 3.57
N LEU A 90 3.73 -23.71 2.98
CA LEU A 90 3.57 -22.78 1.86
C LEU A 90 3.83 -23.42 0.49
N VAL A 91 4.06 -24.73 0.41
CA VAL A 91 4.23 -25.44 -0.86
C VAL A 91 2.91 -25.50 -1.63
N ASP A 92 2.94 -25.17 -2.91
CA ASP A 92 1.77 -25.23 -3.80
C ASP A 92 1.27 -26.67 -3.96
N GLY A 93 -0.06 -26.86 -4.03
CA GLY A 93 -0.70 -28.17 -4.11
C GLY A 93 -0.67 -28.98 -2.80
N ARG A 94 -0.02 -28.48 -1.72
CA ARG A 94 -0.11 -29.10 -0.40
C ARG A 94 -1.48 -28.81 0.23
N ALA A 95 -2.15 -29.88 0.65
CA ALA A 95 -3.26 -29.80 1.59
C ALA A 95 -2.73 -29.32 2.96
N THR A 96 -2.86 -28.02 3.21
CA THR A 96 -2.45 -27.37 4.45
C THR A 96 -3.69 -27.03 5.26
N THR A 97 -3.83 -27.60 6.46
CA THR A 97 -5.01 -27.37 7.30
C THR A 97 -4.83 -26.16 8.22
N GLN A 98 -5.94 -25.66 8.77
CA GLN A 98 -5.90 -24.63 9.82
C GLN A 98 -5.07 -25.08 11.02
N ASP A 99 -5.14 -26.35 11.41
CA ASP A 99 -4.42 -26.89 12.56
C ASP A 99 -2.91 -26.90 12.33
N ASP A 100 -2.46 -27.25 11.12
CA ASP A 100 -1.03 -27.22 10.76
C ASP A 100 -0.47 -25.80 10.91
N ILE A 101 -1.18 -24.82 10.37
CA ILE A 101 -0.79 -23.40 10.42
C ILE A 101 -0.86 -22.88 11.86
N TYR A 102 -1.89 -23.27 12.61
CA TYR A 102 -2.05 -22.85 14.00
C TYR A 102 -0.90 -23.33 14.87
N ARG A 103 -0.48 -24.60 14.74
CA ARG A 103 0.67 -25.17 15.45
C ARG A 103 1.95 -24.40 15.12
N ALA A 104 2.17 -24.07 13.86
CA ALA A 104 3.34 -23.29 13.45
C ALA A 104 3.32 -21.86 14.01
N LEU A 105 2.15 -21.20 14.06
CA LEU A 105 2.02 -19.80 14.52
C LEU A 105 1.95 -19.64 16.04
N VAL A 106 1.53 -20.66 16.80
CA VAL A 106 1.45 -20.58 18.27
C VAL A 106 2.83 -20.69 18.92
N GLU A 107 3.76 -21.38 18.26
CA GLU A 107 5.12 -21.54 18.75
C GLU A 107 5.89 -20.21 18.66
N PRO A 108 6.62 -19.82 19.73
CA PRO A 108 7.46 -18.64 19.68
C PRO A 108 8.58 -18.75 18.64
N VAL A 109 8.93 -17.61 18.04
CA VAL A 109 10.12 -17.45 17.19
C VAL A 109 11.15 -16.59 17.90
N VAL A 110 12.43 -16.74 17.57
CA VAL A 110 13.50 -15.90 18.12
C VAL A 110 13.72 -14.72 17.18
N VAL A 111 13.56 -13.51 17.71
CA VAL A 111 13.84 -12.24 17.02
C VAL A 111 14.81 -11.46 17.88
N ASP A 112 15.99 -11.13 17.34
CA ASP A 112 17.06 -10.41 18.07
C ASP A 112 17.37 -11.04 19.46
N GLY A 113 17.42 -12.37 19.51
CA GLY A 113 17.69 -13.13 20.73
C GLY A 113 16.53 -13.22 21.73
N ARG A 114 15.35 -12.67 21.41
CA ARG A 114 14.15 -12.73 22.27
C ARG A 114 13.09 -13.64 21.68
N ALA A 115 12.43 -14.42 22.54
CA ALA A 115 11.28 -15.21 22.15
C ALA A 115 10.05 -14.31 21.96
N VAL A 116 9.49 -14.30 20.75
CA VAL A 116 8.32 -13.52 20.35
C VAL A 116 7.19 -14.48 19.98
N ARG A 117 5.99 -14.23 20.52
CA ARG A 117 4.77 -14.98 20.18
C ARG A 117 3.97 -14.24 19.13
N TYR A 118 3.37 -14.97 18.20
CA TYR A 118 2.44 -14.37 17.26
C TYR A 118 1.15 -13.95 17.98
N ARG A 119 0.64 -12.76 17.65
CA ARG A 119 -0.49 -12.17 18.38
C ARG A 119 -1.84 -12.79 18.03
N PHE A 120 -1.98 -13.33 16.83
CA PHE A 120 -3.29 -13.76 16.29
C PHE A 120 -3.27 -15.14 15.62
N PRO A 121 -2.71 -16.19 16.25
CA PRO A 121 -2.51 -17.49 15.60
C PRO A 121 -3.82 -18.10 15.11
N ALA A 122 -4.88 -18.10 15.93
CA ALA A 122 -6.18 -18.67 15.57
C ALA A 122 -6.85 -17.97 14.38
N GLN A 123 -6.91 -16.62 14.42
CA GLN A 123 -7.55 -15.86 13.35
C GLN A 123 -6.78 -15.99 12.03
N ARG A 124 -5.44 -16.00 12.07
CA ARG A 124 -4.64 -16.05 10.83
C ARG A 124 -4.53 -17.46 10.28
N SER A 125 -4.52 -18.49 11.11
CA SER A 125 -4.55 -19.86 10.62
C SER A 125 -5.84 -20.18 9.87
N GLU A 126 -7.00 -19.75 10.38
CA GLU A 126 -8.28 -19.88 9.68
C GLU A 126 -8.26 -19.15 8.33
N ARG A 127 -7.81 -17.89 8.31
CA ARG A 127 -7.74 -17.09 7.08
C ARG A 127 -6.80 -17.69 6.04
N LEU A 128 -5.63 -18.17 6.46
CA LEU A 128 -4.67 -18.78 5.56
C LEU A 128 -5.18 -20.11 4.99
N ALA A 129 -5.76 -20.97 5.82
CA ALA A 129 -6.32 -22.24 5.34
C ALA A 129 -7.42 -22.00 4.30
N ASN A 130 -8.32 -21.05 4.57
CA ASN A 130 -9.36 -20.64 3.60
C ASN A 130 -8.74 -20.08 2.31
N ALA A 131 -7.72 -19.22 2.41
CA ALA A 131 -7.04 -18.66 1.24
C ALA A 131 -6.34 -19.73 0.41
N PHE A 132 -5.58 -20.63 1.05
CA PHE A 132 -4.87 -21.72 0.39
C PHE A 132 -5.80 -22.69 -0.31
N SER A 133 -6.94 -23.02 0.31
CA SER A 133 -7.98 -23.83 -0.33
C SER A 133 -8.62 -23.12 -1.51
N ALA A 134 -8.79 -21.80 -1.47
CA ALA A 134 -9.44 -21.06 -2.53
C ALA A 134 -8.55 -20.89 -3.78
N ILE A 135 -7.23 -20.82 -3.59
CA ILE A 135 -6.28 -20.66 -4.70
C ILE A 135 -5.78 -21.99 -5.27
N ASP A 136 -6.08 -23.11 -4.63
CA ASP A 136 -5.58 -24.42 -5.06
C ASP A 136 -6.13 -24.80 -6.44
N GLY A 137 -5.26 -25.23 -7.35
CA GLY A 137 -5.62 -25.54 -8.73
C GLY A 137 -6.00 -24.35 -9.62
N VAL A 138 -5.88 -23.11 -9.14
CA VAL A 138 -6.19 -21.91 -9.92
C VAL A 138 -4.98 -21.49 -10.76
N ASP A 139 -5.16 -21.41 -12.08
CA ASP A 139 -4.14 -20.90 -13.00
C ASP A 139 -4.14 -19.36 -13.02
N VAL A 140 -3.43 -18.79 -12.05
CA VAL A 140 -3.34 -17.33 -11.90
C VAL A 140 -2.52 -16.67 -13.00
N GLU A 141 -1.61 -17.37 -13.66
CA GLU A 141 -0.78 -16.82 -14.74
C GLU A 141 -1.61 -16.42 -15.96
N ARG A 142 -2.79 -17.02 -16.16
CA ARG A 142 -3.73 -16.64 -17.22
C ARG A 142 -4.60 -15.42 -16.89
N MET A 143 -4.59 -14.94 -15.66
CA MET A 143 -5.40 -13.80 -15.23
C MET A 143 -4.63 -12.49 -15.46
N SER A 144 -5.32 -11.45 -15.95
CA SER A 144 -4.82 -10.07 -15.83
C SER A 144 -4.76 -9.64 -14.36
N ASP A 145 -4.09 -8.53 -14.08
CA ASP A 145 -3.95 -8.02 -12.70
C ASP A 145 -5.28 -7.72 -12.02
N LEU A 146 -6.22 -7.13 -12.77
CA LEU A 146 -7.56 -6.86 -12.27
C LEU A 146 -8.38 -8.15 -12.11
N GLN A 147 -8.21 -9.14 -12.99
CA GLN A 147 -8.85 -10.44 -12.84
C GLN A 147 -8.34 -11.16 -11.60
N LEU A 148 -7.02 -11.16 -11.37
CA LEU A 148 -6.41 -11.73 -10.18
C LEU A 148 -6.88 -11.00 -8.91
N ARG A 149 -6.90 -9.66 -8.90
CA ARG A 149 -7.45 -8.87 -7.78
C ARG A 149 -8.89 -9.26 -7.49
N ASN A 150 -9.75 -9.31 -8.51
CA ASN A 150 -11.16 -9.61 -8.36
C ASN A 150 -11.40 -11.05 -7.88
N PHE A 151 -10.60 -12.01 -8.34
CA PHE A 151 -10.60 -13.37 -7.82
C PHE A 151 -10.19 -13.40 -6.34
N LEU A 152 -9.12 -12.69 -5.95
CA LEU A 152 -8.69 -12.63 -4.56
C LEU A 152 -9.75 -12.02 -3.63
N LEU A 153 -10.59 -11.11 -4.11
CA LEU A 153 -11.73 -10.56 -3.36
C LEU A 153 -12.81 -11.59 -3.02
N THR A 154 -12.89 -12.72 -3.75
CA THR A 154 -13.81 -13.81 -3.40
C THR A 154 -13.29 -14.67 -2.25
N VAL A 155 -12.02 -14.51 -1.87
CA VAL A 155 -11.40 -15.23 -0.76
C VAL A 155 -11.83 -14.60 0.56
N ARG A 156 -12.43 -15.40 1.44
CA ARG A 156 -12.93 -14.93 2.74
C ARG A 156 -11.80 -14.30 3.57
N GLY A 157 -11.98 -13.04 3.95
CA GLY A 157 -11.01 -12.30 4.76
C GLY A 157 -9.94 -11.56 3.96
N VAL A 158 -10.00 -11.60 2.63
CA VAL A 158 -9.17 -10.78 1.74
C VAL A 158 -10.00 -9.60 1.25
N GLY A 159 -9.66 -8.39 1.71
CA GLY A 159 -10.26 -7.15 1.24
C GLY A 159 -9.45 -6.49 0.11
N LEU A 160 -9.95 -5.38 -0.43
CA LEU A 160 -9.32 -4.62 -1.52
C LEU A 160 -7.83 -4.36 -1.28
N LYS A 161 -7.46 -3.85 -0.11
CA LYS A 161 -6.04 -3.61 0.22
C LYS A 161 -5.19 -4.86 0.09
N THR A 162 -5.63 -5.98 0.66
CA THR A 162 -4.87 -7.23 0.64
C THR A 162 -4.78 -7.80 -0.77
N ALA A 163 -5.88 -7.77 -1.52
CA ALA A 163 -5.89 -8.22 -2.92
C ALA A 163 -4.96 -7.37 -3.79
N SER A 164 -5.06 -6.03 -3.71
CA SER A 164 -4.18 -5.11 -4.44
C SER A 164 -2.72 -5.27 -4.02
N TRP A 165 -2.44 -5.52 -2.73
CA TRP A 165 -1.07 -5.80 -2.26
C TRP A 165 -0.50 -7.04 -2.93
N VAL A 166 -1.20 -8.18 -2.87
CA VAL A 166 -0.74 -9.43 -3.47
C VAL A 166 -0.45 -9.24 -4.96
N VAL A 167 -1.36 -8.60 -5.71
CA VAL A 167 -1.19 -8.35 -7.14
C VAL A 167 0.00 -7.42 -7.42
N ARG A 168 0.12 -6.31 -6.68
CA ARG A 168 1.25 -5.38 -6.79
C ARG A 168 2.56 -6.08 -6.54
N ASN A 169 2.69 -6.80 -5.42
CA ASN A 169 3.95 -7.43 -5.05
C ASN A 169 4.34 -8.56 -6.00
N LEU A 170 3.39 -9.40 -6.39
CA LEU A 170 3.65 -10.53 -7.27
C LEU A 170 4.08 -10.08 -8.68
N ARG A 171 3.50 -8.96 -9.18
CA ARG A 171 3.60 -8.59 -10.60
C ARG A 171 4.16 -7.20 -10.89
N ALA A 172 4.51 -6.43 -9.87
CA ALA A 172 4.81 -5.00 -10.01
C ALA A 172 3.70 -4.26 -10.79
N SER A 173 2.44 -4.54 -10.46
CA SER A 173 1.30 -4.04 -11.24
C SER A 173 1.10 -2.53 -11.14
N ASP A 174 0.92 -1.88 -12.30
CA ASP A 174 0.43 -0.50 -12.44
C ASP A 174 -1.10 -0.40 -12.55
N GLN A 175 -1.82 -1.52 -12.39
CA GLN A 175 -3.28 -1.56 -12.53
C GLN A 175 -4.01 -1.50 -11.18
N VAL A 176 -3.27 -1.60 -10.07
CA VAL A 176 -3.80 -1.58 -8.70
C VAL A 176 -2.88 -0.74 -7.81
N ALA A 177 -3.43 -0.17 -6.74
CA ALA A 177 -2.65 0.60 -5.77
C ALA A 177 -2.92 0.10 -4.35
N ILE A 178 -1.90 0.15 -3.49
CA ILE A 178 -2.05 -0.23 -2.08
C ILE A 178 -2.34 1.02 -1.27
N ILE A 179 -3.62 1.35 -1.11
CA ILE A 179 -4.01 2.50 -0.29
C ILE A 179 -3.93 2.13 1.19
N ASP A 180 -2.84 2.52 1.84
CA ASP A 180 -2.68 2.47 3.29
C ASP A 180 -2.74 3.86 3.92
N VAL A 181 -2.49 3.94 5.23
CA VAL A 181 -2.54 5.21 5.96
C VAL A 181 -1.44 6.18 5.52
N HIS A 182 -0.27 5.72 5.13
CA HIS A 182 0.83 6.58 4.69
C HIS A 182 0.55 7.12 3.30
N ILE A 183 0.11 6.27 2.37
CA ILE A 183 -0.29 6.67 1.03
C ILE A 183 -1.46 7.66 1.09
N ALA A 184 -2.51 7.35 1.86
CA ALA A 184 -3.67 8.24 2.02
C ALA A 184 -3.26 9.62 2.55
N ARG A 185 -2.38 9.68 3.55
CA ARG A 185 -1.92 10.96 4.11
C ARG A 185 -1.07 11.74 3.13
N ALA A 186 -0.13 11.08 2.46
CA ALA A 186 0.74 11.70 1.47
C ALA A 186 -0.09 12.30 0.33
N GLY A 187 -1.08 11.55 -0.20
CA GLY A 187 -1.90 12.03 -1.29
C GLY A 187 -2.85 13.17 -0.90
N VAL A 188 -3.32 13.24 0.35
CA VAL A 188 -4.09 14.41 0.84
C VAL A 188 -3.20 15.65 0.89
N VAL A 189 -2.01 15.54 1.49
CA VAL A 189 -1.04 16.67 1.57
C VAL A 189 -0.58 17.09 0.17
N ALA A 190 -0.41 16.13 -0.75
CA ALA A 190 -0.08 16.39 -2.14
C ALA A 190 -1.23 17.04 -2.94
N GLY A 191 -2.45 17.11 -2.39
CA GLY A 191 -3.65 17.62 -3.05
C GLY A 191 -4.34 16.64 -4.00
N VAL A 192 -3.74 15.47 -4.22
CA VAL A 192 -4.25 14.41 -5.11
C VAL A 192 -5.52 13.78 -4.55
N PHE A 193 -5.61 13.61 -3.22
CA PHE A 193 -6.76 13.01 -2.55
C PHE A 193 -7.61 14.05 -1.85
N ASP A 194 -8.90 13.73 -1.71
CA ASP A 194 -9.78 14.49 -0.85
C ASP A 194 -9.51 14.22 0.62
N ALA A 195 -9.44 15.28 1.43
CA ALA A 195 -9.33 15.18 2.87
C ALA A 195 -10.60 14.56 3.50
N GLU A 196 -11.74 14.64 2.82
CA GLU A 196 -13.01 14.06 3.28
C GLU A 196 -13.12 12.56 3.00
N TRP A 197 -12.35 12.04 2.03
CA TRP A 197 -12.39 10.62 1.68
C TRP A 197 -11.89 9.75 2.84
N ARG A 198 -12.52 8.59 3.00
CA ARG A 198 -12.21 7.62 4.05
C ARG A 198 -11.80 6.30 3.42
N VAL A 199 -10.57 5.84 3.66
CA VAL A 199 -10.01 4.61 3.04
C VAL A 199 -10.95 3.40 3.17
N ALA A 200 -11.65 3.26 4.30
CA ALA A 200 -12.57 2.14 4.54
C ALA A 200 -13.81 2.13 3.62
N ARG A 201 -14.22 3.29 3.10
CA ARG A 201 -15.42 3.47 2.26
C ARG A 201 -15.05 3.77 0.81
N ASP A 202 -14.03 4.61 0.62
CA ASP A 202 -13.71 5.27 -0.64
C ASP A 202 -12.45 4.68 -1.30
N TYR A 203 -12.06 3.44 -0.96
CA TYR A 203 -10.81 2.81 -1.40
C TYR A 203 -10.56 2.91 -2.91
N LEU A 204 -11.58 2.65 -3.73
CA LEU A 204 -11.46 2.70 -5.20
C LEU A 204 -11.30 4.13 -5.73
N ARG A 205 -11.81 5.15 -5.02
CA ARG A 205 -11.55 6.56 -5.35
C ARG A 205 -10.08 6.89 -5.11
N PHE A 206 -9.54 6.48 -3.96
CA PHE A 206 -8.11 6.60 -3.67
C PHE A 206 -7.24 5.85 -4.70
N GLU A 207 -7.58 4.60 -5.04
CA GLU A 207 -6.84 3.80 -6.02
C GLU A 207 -6.82 4.49 -7.39
N ARG A 208 -7.98 4.94 -7.89
CA ARG A 208 -8.06 5.66 -9.17
C ARG A 208 -7.20 6.93 -9.16
N ALA A 209 -7.30 7.73 -8.10
CA ALA A 209 -6.53 8.97 -7.97
C ALA A 209 -5.02 8.71 -7.90
N PHE A 210 -4.60 7.65 -7.18
CA PHE A 210 -3.19 7.28 -7.06
C PHE A 210 -2.60 6.82 -8.39
N LEU A 211 -3.33 5.98 -9.13
CA LEU A 211 -2.90 5.51 -10.45
C LEU A 211 -2.86 6.66 -11.47
N ALA A 212 -3.81 7.59 -11.41
CA ALA A 212 -3.75 8.79 -12.24
C ALA A 212 -2.54 9.68 -11.88
N TRP A 213 -2.23 9.82 -10.59
CA TRP A 213 -1.05 10.54 -10.14
C TRP A 213 0.25 9.89 -10.66
N SER A 214 0.40 8.58 -10.55
CA SER A 214 1.57 7.87 -11.06
C SER A 214 1.70 8.02 -12.59
N GLN A 215 0.58 7.99 -13.32
CA GLN A 215 0.55 8.23 -14.76
C GLN A 215 0.97 9.66 -15.13
N HIS A 216 0.45 10.68 -14.45
CA HIS A 216 0.89 12.07 -14.65
C HIS A 216 2.38 12.26 -14.36
N ALA A 217 2.87 11.60 -13.30
CA ALA A 217 4.28 11.59 -12.93
C ALA A 217 5.17 10.83 -13.92
N ARG A 218 4.59 9.95 -14.74
CA ARG A 218 5.31 8.96 -15.57
C ARG A 218 6.21 8.06 -14.73
N VAL A 219 5.73 7.69 -13.55
CA VAL A 219 6.40 6.79 -12.62
C VAL A 219 5.50 5.59 -12.40
N GLU A 220 6.08 4.38 -12.34
CA GLU A 220 5.37 3.16 -12.00
C GLU A 220 4.69 3.31 -10.62
N ALA A 221 3.40 2.98 -10.52
CA ALA A 221 2.63 3.04 -9.28
C ALA A 221 3.29 2.26 -8.13
N PRO A 222 3.83 1.03 -8.36
CA PRO A 222 4.64 0.33 -7.36
C PRO A 222 5.81 1.13 -6.81
N LYS A 223 6.50 1.89 -7.68
CA LYS A 223 7.68 2.67 -7.33
C LYS A 223 7.31 3.86 -6.48
N LEU A 224 6.29 4.61 -6.91
CA LEU A 224 5.76 5.75 -6.16
C LEU A 224 5.27 5.32 -4.77
N ASP A 225 4.53 4.21 -4.69
CA ASP A 225 4.06 3.65 -3.41
C ASP A 225 5.24 3.30 -2.49
N ALA A 226 6.22 2.56 -3.00
CA ALA A 226 7.38 2.14 -2.21
C ALA A 226 8.20 3.34 -1.72
N THR A 227 8.39 4.37 -2.55
CA THR A 227 9.08 5.61 -2.17
C THR A 227 8.34 6.34 -1.05
N ILE A 228 7.03 6.58 -1.20
CA ILE A 228 6.24 7.25 -0.16
C ILE A 228 6.26 6.44 1.14
N TRP A 229 6.04 5.12 1.05
CA TRP A 229 6.03 4.24 2.20
C TRP A 229 7.38 4.23 2.93
N ALA A 230 8.51 4.16 2.21
CA ALA A 230 9.85 4.16 2.80
C ALA A 230 10.11 5.44 3.61
N VAL A 231 9.67 6.59 3.11
CA VAL A 231 9.86 7.89 3.78
C VAL A 231 8.95 8.06 5.00
N LEU A 232 7.70 7.59 4.92
CA LEU A 232 6.70 7.86 5.96
C LEU A 232 6.58 6.75 7.03
N SER A 233 6.99 5.52 6.73
CA SER A 233 6.92 4.39 7.67
C SER A 233 7.90 4.53 8.85
N GLY A 234 8.98 5.30 8.69
CA GLY A 234 9.97 5.56 9.74
C GLY A 234 9.46 6.40 10.91
N ARG A 235 8.32 7.10 10.76
CA ARG A 235 7.64 7.90 11.80
C ARG A 235 8.59 8.80 12.62
N ASN A 236 9.47 9.52 11.94
CA ASN A 236 10.39 10.49 12.54
C ASN A 236 9.90 11.94 12.34
N SER A 237 10.65 12.92 12.87
CA SER A 237 10.31 14.34 12.73
C SER A 237 10.29 14.80 11.26
N SER A 238 11.17 14.27 10.41
CA SER A 238 11.13 14.58 8.97
C SER A 238 9.83 14.11 8.30
N SER A 239 9.29 12.95 8.69
CA SER A 239 7.99 12.50 8.20
C SER A 239 6.83 13.37 8.70
N GLN A 240 6.95 13.98 9.89
CA GLN A 240 5.98 14.94 10.44
C GLN A 240 6.01 16.25 9.65
N ASP A 241 7.21 16.78 9.39
CA ASP A 241 7.42 18.00 8.62
C ASP A 241 6.87 17.87 7.19
N ILE A 242 7.15 16.75 6.52
CA ILE A 242 6.63 16.47 5.17
C ILE A 242 5.10 16.45 5.13
N LEU A 243 4.46 15.92 6.18
CA LEU A 243 3.01 15.87 6.28
C LEU A 243 2.39 17.17 6.83
N GLY A 244 3.20 18.13 7.26
CA GLY A 244 2.74 19.37 7.89
C GLY A 244 1.98 19.12 9.20
N VAL A 245 2.32 18.07 9.96
CA VAL A 245 1.63 17.72 11.21
C VAL A 245 2.57 17.68 12.40
N GLU A 246 2.13 18.19 13.54
CA GLU A 246 2.89 18.06 14.80
C GLU A 246 2.89 16.62 15.33
N THR A 247 1.80 15.87 15.07
CA THR A 247 1.66 14.47 15.50
C THR A 247 1.00 13.61 14.43
N PHE A 248 1.39 12.33 14.36
CA PHE A 248 0.75 11.36 13.46
C PHE A 248 -0.69 11.00 13.86
N SER A 249 -1.18 11.45 15.02
CA SER A 249 -2.58 11.31 15.41
C SER A 249 -3.47 12.43 14.87
N SER A 250 -2.89 13.52 14.33
CA SER A 250 -3.67 14.55 13.67
C SER A 250 -4.45 13.95 12.50
N ASN A 251 -5.74 14.26 12.45
CA ASN A 251 -6.64 13.88 11.38
C ASN A 251 -6.94 15.05 10.43
N GLU A 252 -6.52 16.26 10.79
CA GLU A 252 -6.65 17.45 9.95
C GLU A 252 -5.39 17.55 9.09
N LEU A 253 -5.45 16.94 7.91
CA LEU A 253 -4.48 17.14 6.85
C LEU A 253 -5.10 18.04 5.80
N LEU A 254 -4.34 19.06 5.39
CA LEU A 254 -4.71 19.95 4.32
C LEU A 254 -3.70 19.83 3.18
N PRO A 255 -4.14 19.99 1.93
CA PRO A 255 -3.21 20.03 0.81
C PRO A 255 -2.29 21.24 0.96
N VAL A 256 -1.03 21.09 0.54
CA VAL A 256 -0.08 22.22 0.47
C VAL A 256 -0.65 23.34 -0.41
N TRP A 257 -1.31 22.96 -1.51
CA TRP A 257 -1.99 23.87 -2.42
C TRP A 257 -3.46 23.48 -2.56
N PRO A 258 -4.40 24.13 -1.84
CA PRO A 258 -5.82 23.92 -2.08
C PRO A 258 -6.18 24.38 -3.49
N VAL A 259 -7.02 23.59 -4.18
CA VAL A 259 -7.76 24.09 -5.33
C VAL A 259 -8.94 24.84 -4.74
N LEU A 260 -8.86 26.17 -4.71
CA LEU A 260 -10.03 26.98 -4.42
C LEU A 260 -10.97 26.82 -5.62
N ASP A 261 -12.17 26.30 -5.39
CA ASP A 261 -13.24 26.50 -6.35
C ASP A 261 -13.40 28.01 -6.55
N GLU A 262 -13.81 28.46 -7.74
CA GLU A 262 -13.95 29.90 -8.09
C GLU A 262 -15.02 30.67 -7.26
N ALA A 263 -15.36 30.19 -6.06
CA ALA A 263 -16.17 30.86 -5.08
C ALA A 263 -15.41 31.01 -3.74
N GLY A 264 -14.37 31.85 -3.71
CA GLY A 264 -13.75 32.34 -2.45
C GLY A 264 -12.29 32.70 -2.54
#